data_AF-A0AAD2JML0-F1
#
_entry.id   AF-A0AAD2JML0-F1
#
_cell.length_a   1.000
_cell.length_b   1.000
_cell.length_c   1.000
_cell.angle_alpha   90.00
_cell.angle_beta   90.00
_cell.angle_gamma   90.00
#
_symmetry.space_group_name_H-M   'P 1'
#
loop_
_entity.id
_entity.type
_entity.pdbx_description
1 polymer ?
#
loop_
_entity_poly.entity_id
_entity_poly.type
_entity_poly.pdbx_seq_one_letter_code
_entity_poly.pdbx_strand_id
1 'polypeptide(L)'
;MPLATEPLSKRRKPNDDEAFPENVLSMNHDSAVSATVTPTKTPEERHATELKAAIDKDTNAQYSVEIQDVTRNNEVNKPTDEEKDEKAEAEDVDNMVVKLLLQDLRLARSYHEAKEAINKLFQHLHTDDAKVYDPRQTTDSYRYTDEISRPVAKFIAKYDGVFAIFMALNDFLDDSRSHTFACKAVRLLNLISGLVPEAARQLIKCCAIRSLVKLASREVDAHYCQLKNRDRLRGNFEYSKQSNMVGILWNLVDTLSWKVCKETVTEETLDFVISAIKKYPEDEYTQEVGINYLIYVGKTGDSALVKMLQEKKVCHLFVEALDQFRNKSVRVKEKAQEAMALYAHI
;
A
#
# COMPACT_ATOMS: atom_id res chain seq x y z
N MET A 1 -43.70 32.49 -24.82
CA MET A 1 -44.31 31.85 -26.01
C MET A 1 -43.97 32.70 -27.23
N PRO A 2 -43.79 32.13 -28.43
CA PRO A 2 -43.12 30.88 -28.81
C PRO A 2 -41.93 31.18 -29.77
N LEU A 3 -41.12 30.17 -30.11
CA LEU A 3 -40.71 29.95 -31.50
C LEU A 3 -40.27 28.49 -31.64
N ALA A 4 -40.90 27.84 -32.60
CA ALA A 4 -40.79 26.45 -32.99
C ALA A 4 -39.93 26.33 -34.26
N THR A 5 -39.29 25.16 -34.43
CA THR A 5 -39.04 24.40 -35.68
C THR A 5 -38.18 25.09 -36.77
N GLU A 6 -37.14 24.48 -37.36
CA GLU A 6 -37.12 23.24 -38.16
C GLU A 6 -35.66 22.75 -38.48
N PRO A 7 -35.49 21.53 -39.07
CA PRO A 7 -34.21 20.85 -39.30
C PRO A 7 -33.75 20.79 -40.78
N LEU A 8 -32.47 20.48 -41.02
CA LEU A 8 -31.88 20.13 -42.33
C LEU A 8 -30.87 18.98 -42.11
N SER A 9 -31.03 17.73 -42.54
CA SER A 9 -31.18 17.12 -43.88
C SER A 9 -29.92 17.11 -44.76
N LYS A 10 -29.40 15.88 -44.98
CA LYS A 10 -28.75 15.29 -46.18
C LYS A 10 -27.35 15.77 -46.65
N ARG A 11 -26.41 14.81 -46.74
CA ARG A 11 -25.63 14.38 -47.96
C ARG A 11 -24.54 13.34 -47.57
N ARG A 12 -24.66 12.07 -47.99
CA ARG A 12 -24.09 11.38 -49.19
C ARG A 12 -22.69 10.75 -48.98
N LYS A 13 -22.61 9.41 -49.13
CA LYS A 13 -21.43 8.60 -49.53
C LYS A 13 -21.16 8.75 -51.05
N PRO A 14 -19.97 8.39 -51.59
CA PRO A 14 -19.57 7.00 -52.00
C PRO A 14 -18.12 6.64 -51.54
N ASN A 15 -17.63 5.40 -51.35
CA ASN A 15 -17.58 4.09 -52.06
C ASN A 15 -16.35 3.87 -52.98
N ASP A 16 -15.81 2.63 -52.89
CA ASP A 16 -14.92 1.86 -53.80
C ASP A 16 -13.40 1.90 -53.44
N ASP A 17 -12.73 0.81 -53.02
CA ASP A 17 -12.41 -0.53 -53.60
C ASP A 17 -11.13 -0.52 -54.48
N GLU A 18 -10.11 -1.30 -54.08
CA GLU A 18 -9.07 -1.96 -54.91
C GLU A 18 -8.11 -2.74 -53.97
N ALA A 19 -8.17 -4.07 -53.89
CA ALA A 19 -7.61 -5.11 -54.76
C ALA A 19 -6.14 -5.52 -54.43
N PHE A 20 -5.99 -6.81 -54.08
CA PHE A 20 -4.73 -7.56 -53.90
C PHE A 20 -3.95 -7.72 -55.22
N PRO A 21 -2.67 -8.13 -55.16
CA PRO A 21 -2.37 -9.47 -55.66
C PRO A 21 -1.33 -10.29 -54.88
N GLU A 22 -1.50 -11.62 -54.91
CA GLU A 22 -0.50 -12.65 -54.65
C GLU A 22 0.28 -13.02 -55.93
N ASN A 23 1.54 -13.44 -55.78
CA ASN A 23 2.26 -14.49 -56.55
C ASN A 23 3.71 -14.58 -55.99
N VAL A 24 4.16 -15.62 -55.27
CA VAL A 24 4.58 -17.02 -55.62
C VAL A 24 5.88 -17.13 -56.46
N LEU A 25 6.77 -18.03 -56.00
CA LEU A 25 8.03 -18.63 -56.55
C LEU A 25 9.35 -18.02 -55.99
N SER A 26 10.39 -18.77 -55.59
CA SER A 26 10.67 -20.21 -55.50
C SER A 26 12.00 -20.47 -54.75
N MET A 27 12.09 -21.62 -54.08
CA MET A 27 13.24 -22.51 -53.74
C MET A 27 14.71 -22.06 -53.98
N ASN A 28 15.59 -22.20 -52.97
CA ASN A 28 16.62 -23.28 -52.89
C ASN A 28 17.59 -23.16 -51.68
N HIS A 29 17.80 -24.31 -51.04
CA HIS A 29 18.99 -24.90 -50.37
C HIS A 29 20.30 -24.09 -50.21
N ASP A 30 20.85 -23.97 -48.98
CA ASP A 30 21.81 -24.91 -48.35
C ASP A 30 22.65 -24.28 -47.20
N SER A 31 22.78 -25.08 -46.12
CA SER A 31 23.86 -25.21 -45.12
C SER A 31 24.95 -24.14 -44.92
N ALA A 32 25.13 -23.65 -43.68
CA ALA A 32 26.45 -23.64 -42.99
C ALA A 32 26.42 -23.11 -41.53
N VAL A 33 26.89 -23.98 -40.62
CA VAL A 33 27.84 -23.74 -39.50
C VAL A 33 27.47 -22.81 -38.34
N SER A 34 27.37 -23.47 -37.18
CA SER A 34 27.37 -22.96 -35.79
C SER A 34 28.58 -22.08 -35.43
N ALA A 35 28.32 -20.90 -34.87
CA ALA A 35 29.24 -20.19 -33.97
C ALA A 35 28.43 -19.50 -32.86
N THR A 36 28.49 -20.05 -31.65
CA THR A 36 27.93 -19.45 -30.43
C THR A 36 28.80 -18.28 -30.00
N VAL A 37 28.37 -17.06 -30.33
CA VAL A 37 28.91 -15.82 -29.77
C VAL A 37 28.12 -15.51 -28.50
N THR A 38 28.73 -15.72 -27.33
CA THR A 38 28.20 -15.17 -26.08
C THR A 38 28.27 -13.65 -26.13
N PRO A 39 27.17 -12.92 -25.91
CA PRO A 39 27.19 -11.47 -25.92
C PRO A 39 27.99 -10.96 -24.71
N THR A 40 29.05 -10.22 -24.99
CA THR A 40 29.81 -9.47 -23.99
C THR A 40 28.90 -8.37 -23.44
N LYS A 41 28.63 -8.40 -22.12
CA LYS A 41 27.86 -7.36 -21.42
C LYS A 41 28.36 -5.97 -21.80
N THR A 42 27.40 -5.10 -22.15
CA THR A 42 27.66 -3.70 -22.47
C THR A 42 28.26 -2.97 -21.26
N PRO A 43 28.99 -1.86 -21.45
CA PRO A 43 29.53 -1.07 -20.34
C PRO A 43 28.47 -0.65 -19.31
N GLU A 44 27.24 -0.39 -19.76
CA GLU A 44 26.09 -0.04 -18.92
C GLU A 44 25.61 -1.22 -18.05
N GLU A 45 25.59 -2.43 -18.61
CA GLU A 45 25.25 -3.65 -17.86
C GLU A 45 26.34 -4.04 -16.85
N ARG A 46 27.61 -3.73 -17.14
CA ARG A 46 28.71 -3.90 -16.19
C ARG A 46 28.57 -2.93 -15.01
N HIS A 47 28.31 -1.66 -15.30
CA HIS A 47 28.10 -0.63 -14.28
C HIS A 47 26.87 -0.93 -13.40
N ALA A 48 25.76 -1.42 -13.98
CA ALA A 48 24.59 -1.82 -13.20
C ALA A 48 24.84 -3.06 -12.31
N THR A 49 25.67 -3.99 -12.77
CA THR A 49 26.06 -5.18 -11.99
C THR A 49 27.01 -4.79 -10.83
N GLU A 50 27.95 -3.89 -11.07
CA GLU A 50 28.88 -3.37 -10.06
C GLU A 50 28.18 -2.52 -9.01
N LEU A 51 27.20 -1.70 -9.41
CA LEU A 51 26.38 -0.90 -8.49
C LEU A 51 25.52 -1.79 -7.58
N LYS A 52 24.96 -2.87 -8.13
CA LYS A 52 24.19 -3.86 -7.34
C LYS A 52 25.07 -4.59 -6.33
N ALA A 53 26.28 -5.01 -6.74
CA ALA A 53 27.23 -5.67 -5.84
C ALA A 53 27.76 -4.72 -4.74
N ALA A 54 27.90 -3.43 -5.02
CA ALA A 54 28.30 -2.43 -4.02
C ALA A 54 27.19 -2.19 -2.98
N ILE A 55 25.94 -2.12 -3.41
CA ILE A 55 24.77 -1.97 -2.52
C ILE A 55 24.61 -3.21 -1.63
N ASP A 56 24.75 -4.41 -2.18
CA ASP A 56 24.63 -5.66 -1.41
C ASP A 56 25.77 -5.83 -0.37
N LYS A 57 26.96 -5.26 -0.65
CA LYS A 57 28.12 -5.30 0.25
C LYS A 57 28.02 -4.28 1.40
N ASP A 58 27.48 -3.09 1.14
CA ASP A 58 27.20 -2.07 2.18
C ASP A 58 26.05 -2.49 3.10
N THR A 59 25.02 -3.14 2.52
CA THR A 59 23.87 -3.62 3.30
C THR A 59 24.27 -4.76 4.24
N ASN A 60 25.24 -5.63 3.89
CA ASN A 60 25.72 -6.65 4.84
C ASN A 60 26.71 -6.11 5.89
N ALA A 61 27.46 -5.04 5.59
CA ALA A 61 28.41 -4.45 6.53
C ALA A 61 27.73 -3.67 7.66
N GLN A 62 26.63 -2.95 7.38
CA GLN A 62 25.91 -2.17 8.39
C GLN A 62 25.13 -3.02 9.42
N TYR A 63 24.67 -4.22 9.06
CA TYR A 63 23.94 -5.10 10.00
C TYR A 63 24.86 -5.92 10.93
N SER A 64 26.16 -5.92 10.68
CA SER A 64 27.12 -6.72 11.45
C SER A 64 27.66 -5.98 12.68
N VAL A 65 27.51 -4.64 12.75
CA VAL A 65 28.15 -3.81 13.78
C VAL A 65 27.21 -3.47 14.95
N GLU A 66 25.89 -3.49 14.77
CA GLU A 66 24.93 -3.13 15.83
C GLU A 66 24.49 -4.28 16.76
N ILE A 67 24.99 -5.50 16.56
CA ILE A 67 24.56 -6.69 17.34
C ILE A 67 25.48 -7.00 18.54
N GLN A 68 26.63 -6.33 18.69
CA GLN A 68 27.58 -6.68 19.76
C GLN A 68 27.36 -6.01 21.12
N ASP A 69 26.57 -4.94 21.23
CA ASP A 69 26.46 -4.17 22.48
C ASP A 69 25.16 -4.39 23.30
N VAL A 70 24.23 -5.24 22.85
CA VAL A 70 22.94 -5.45 23.55
C VAL A 70 22.93 -6.72 24.43
N THR A 71 23.96 -7.57 24.36
CA THR A 71 23.93 -8.91 24.98
C THR A 71 24.33 -9.00 26.46
N ARG A 72 24.49 -7.88 27.18
CA ARG A 72 25.05 -7.94 28.55
C ARG A 72 24.08 -7.93 29.73
N ASN A 73 22.77 -7.71 29.56
CA ASN A 73 21.88 -7.49 30.72
C ASN A 73 20.55 -8.28 30.77
N ASN A 74 20.38 -9.37 30.01
CA ASN A 74 19.18 -10.22 30.13
C ASN A 74 19.55 -11.69 30.41
N GLU A 75 20.07 -11.97 31.60
CA GLU A 75 20.10 -13.32 32.19
C GLU A 75 18.98 -13.46 33.23
N VAL A 76 17.73 -13.46 32.80
CA VAL A 76 16.63 -14.01 33.60
C VAL A 76 15.66 -14.71 32.65
N ASN A 77 15.55 -16.04 32.82
CA ASN A 77 14.71 -16.99 32.08
C ASN A 77 15.09 -17.25 30.61
N LYS A 78 16.12 -18.09 30.40
CA LYS A 78 16.30 -18.78 29.12
C LYS A 78 15.29 -19.94 29.05
N PRO A 79 14.46 -20.04 27.99
CA PRO A 79 13.61 -21.21 27.77
C PRO A 79 14.47 -22.46 27.62
N THR A 80 13.94 -23.61 28.05
CA THR A 80 14.59 -24.91 27.88
C THR A 80 14.75 -25.22 26.39
N ASP A 81 15.69 -26.08 26.03
CA ASP A 81 15.93 -26.39 24.62
C ASP A 81 14.71 -27.09 23.97
N GLU A 82 13.93 -27.85 24.75
CA GLU A 82 12.64 -28.43 24.31
C GLU A 82 11.58 -27.35 23.98
N GLU A 83 11.45 -26.29 24.79
CA GLU A 83 10.53 -25.17 24.51
C GLU A 83 10.97 -24.33 23.30
N LYS A 84 12.27 -24.31 22.99
CA LYS A 84 12.79 -23.64 21.78
C LYS A 84 12.51 -24.48 20.53
N ASP A 85 12.64 -25.80 20.64
CA ASP A 85 12.40 -26.71 19.53
C ASP A 85 10.91 -26.78 19.19
N GLU A 86 10.01 -26.87 20.17
CA GLU A 86 8.55 -26.81 19.93
C GLU A 86 8.12 -25.47 19.32
N LYS A 87 8.73 -24.36 19.76
CA LYS A 87 8.44 -23.03 19.21
C LYS A 87 8.98 -22.85 17.79
N ALA A 88 10.15 -23.41 17.49
CA ALA A 88 10.72 -23.39 16.15
C ALA A 88 9.90 -24.25 15.17
N GLU A 89 9.44 -25.42 15.59
CA GLU A 89 8.57 -26.28 14.78
C GLU A 89 7.21 -25.63 14.51
N ALA A 90 6.60 -24.98 15.52
CA ALA A 90 5.34 -24.26 15.33
C ALA A 90 5.49 -23.05 14.38
N GLU A 91 6.60 -22.30 14.49
CA GLU A 91 6.92 -21.20 13.58
C GLU A 91 7.15 -21.69 12.14
N ASP A 92 7.76 -22.86 11.95
CA ASP A 92 7.96 -23.47 10.64
C ASP A 92 6.64 -23.96 9.99
N VAL A 93 5.72 -24.51 10.78
CA VAL A 93 4.39 -24.91 10.30
C VAL A 93 3.57 -23.68 9.89
N ASP A 94 3.54 -22.63 10.71
CA ASP A 94 2.78 -21.40 10.42
C ASP A 94 3.29 -20.70 9.16
N ASN A 95 4.62 -20.62 9.02
CA ASN A 95 5.28 -20.14 7.80
C ASN A 95 4.95 -20.98 6.57
N MET A 96 4.87 -22.31 6.70
CA MET A 96 4.47 -23.19 5.61
C MET A 96 3.02 -22.93 5.18
N VAL A 97 2.10 -22.73 6.13
CA VAL A 97 0.69 -22.40 5.84
C VAL A 97 0.60 -21.07 5.12
N VAL A 98 1.26 -20.02 5.61
CA VAL A 98 1.29 -18.71 4.94
C VAL A 98 1.82 -18.83 3.50
N LYS A 99 2.88 -19.62 3.29
CA LYS A 99 3.43 -19.86 1.94
C LYS A 99 2.43 -20.52 1.01
N LEU A 100 1.70 -21.53 1.48
CA LEU A 100 0.65 -22.21 0.71
C LEU A 100 -0.49 -21.25 0.39
N LEU A 101 -0.94 -20.44 1.35
CA LEU A 101 -1.98 -19.43 1.11
C LEU A 101 -1.58 -18.38 0.06
N LEU A 102 -0.30 -17.97 0.04
CA LEU A 102 0.21 -17.09 -1.01
C LEU A 102 0.25 -17.78 -2.37
N GLN A 103 0.53 -19.08 -2.43
CA GLN A 103 0.47 -19.86 -3.65
C GLN A 103 -0.98 -20.02 -4.14
N ASP A 104 -1.91 -20.33 -3.25
CA ASP A 104 -3.34 -20.41 -3.56
C ASP A 104 -3.86 -19.08 -4.09
N LEU A 105 -3.44 -17.96 -3.48
CA LEU A 105 -3.82 -16.62 -3.94
C LEU A 105 -3.31 -16.33 -5.36
N ARG A 106 -2.10 -16.77 -5.71
CA ARG A 106 -1.52 -16.61 -7.06
C ARG A 106 -2.20 -17.51 -8.09
N LEU A 107 -2.69 -18.67 -7.68
CA LEU A 107 -3.32 -19.66 -8.55
C LEU A 107 -4.84 -19.55 -8.57
N ALA A 108 -5.42 -18.65 -7.77
CA ALA A 108 -6.86 -18.45 -7.64
C ALA A 108 -7.47 -18.16 -9.02
N ARG A 109 -8.43 -19.00 -9.41
CA ARG A 109 -9.19 -18.87 -10.66
C ARG A 109 -10.56 -18.26 -10.43
N SER A 110 -10.94 -18.10 -9.16
CA SER A 110 -12.21 -17.52 -8.77
C SER A 110 -12.06 -16.52 -7.62
N TYR A 111 -13.02 -15.60 -7.56
CA TYR A 111 -13.18 -14.67 -6.45
C TYR A 111 -13.25 -15.38 -5.09
N HIS A 112 -13.90 -16.55 -5.01
CA HIS A 112 -14.07 -17.27 -3.75
C HIS A 112 -12.72 -17.78 -3.20
N GLU A 113 -11.90 -18.38 -4.08
CA GLU A 113 -10.56 -18.88 -3.72
C GLU A 113 -9.67 -17.72 -3.24
N ALA A 114 -9.64 -16.61 -3.98
CA ALA A 114 -8.86 -15.43 -3.61
C ALA A 114 -9.35 -14.83 -2.28
N LYS A 115 -10.66 -14.73 -2.08
CA LYS A 115 -11.26 -14.23 -0.83
C LYS A 115 -10.91 -15.11 0.37
N GLU A 116 -10.98 -16.43 0.20
CA GLU A 116 -10.66 -17.37 1.27
C GLU A 116 -9.18 -17.28 1.66
N ALA A 117 -8.27 -17.23 0.67
CA ALA A 117 -6.84 -17.04 0.91
C ALA A 117 -6.55 -15.72 1.64
N ILE A 118 -7.15 -14.60 1.21
CA ILE A 118 -7.00 -13.30 1.91
C ILE A 118 -7.54 -13.35 3.34
N ASN A 119 -8.70 -13.98 3.58
CA ASN A 119 -9.24 -14.11 4.92
C ASN A 119 -8.32 -14.91 5.84
N LYS A 120 -7.75 -16.02 5.36
CA LYS A 120 -6.82 -16.85 6.13
C LYS A 120 -5.50 -16.12 6.37
N LEU A 121 -4.95 -15.42 5.38
CA LEU A 121 -3.76 -14.58 5.55
C LEU A 121 -3.99 -13.48 6.59
N PHE A 122 -5.18 -12.88 6.57
CA PHE A 122 -5.57 -11.88 7.57
C PHE A 122 -5.64 -12.48 8.97
N GLN A 123 -6.21 -13.69 9.12
CA GLN A 123 -6.21 -14.40 10.41
C GLN A 123 -4.80 -14.71 10.90
N HIS A 124 -3.88 -15.18 10.05
CA HIS A 124 -2.51 -15.48 10.50
C HIS A 124 -1.71 -14.22 10.85
N LEU A 125 -2.06 -13.09 10.23
CA LEU A 125 -1.45 -11.81 10.56
C LEU A 125 -1.91 -11.29 11.94
N HIS A 126 -3.10 -11.66 12.40
CA HIS A 126 -3.67 -11.27 13.70
C HIS A 126 -3.57 -12.45 14.69
N THR A 127 -2.67 -12.41 15.67
CA THR A 127 -2.54 -13.55 16.60
C THR A 127 -3.75 -13.61 17.55
N ASP A 128 -4.27 -14.82 17.79
CA ASP A 128 -5.41 -15.09 18.70
C ASP A 128 -5.11 -14.79 20.19
N ASP A 129 -3.88 -14.41 20.54
CA ASP A 129 -3.47 -14.02 21.90
C ASP A 129 -3.89 -12.57 22.23
N ALA A 130 -5.20 -12.33 22.32
CA ALA A 130 -5.72 -11.08 22.88
C ALA A 130 -5.43 -11.01 24.39
N LYS A 131 -4.24 -10.53 24.78
CA LYS A 131 -4.00 -10.12 26.17
C LYS A 131 -4.67 -8.79 26.45
N VAL A 132 -5.46 -8.81 27.52
CA VAL A 132 -6.28 -7.73 28.07
C VAL A 132 -5.57 -6.37 28.06
N TYR A 133 -6.21 -5.38 27.46
CA TYR A 133 -5.85 -3.95 27.45
C TYR A 133 -5.53 -3.41 28.86
N ASP A 134 -4.32 -2.87 29.05
CA ASP A 134 -3.96 -1.99 30.19
C ASP A 134 -4.08 -0.52 29.76
N PRO A 135 -5.06 0.25 30.29
CA PRO A 135 -5.26 1.66 29.95
C PRO A 135 -4.11 2.60 30.35
N ARG A 136 -3.06 2.11 31.03
CA ARG A 136 -1.98 2.94 31.59
C ARG A 136 -0.71 2.97 30.74
N GLN A 137 -0.63 2.24 29.63
CA GLN A 137 0.54 2.32 28.74
C GLN A 137 0.42 3.54 27.81
N THR A 138 0.98 4.64 28.29
CA THR A 138 1.35 5.80 27.50
C THR A 138 2.59 5.49 26.66
N THR A 139 2.61 6.01 25.43
CA THR A 139 3.70 6.09 24.43
C THR A 139 3.70 5.04 23.32
N ASP A 140 3.75 5.57 22.09
CA ASP A 140 4.12 4.96 20.82
C ASP A 140 3.02 4.29 19.98
N SER A 141 2.46 5.11 19.08
CA SER A 141 1.75 4.75 17.84
C SER A 141 0.42 3.98 18.00
N TYR A 142 -0.50 4.17 17.08
CA TYR A 142 -1.52 3.16 16.79
C TYR A 142 -0.79 1.99 16.12
N ARG A 143 -0.05 1.19 16.88
CA ARG A 143 -0.01 -0.23 16.56
C ARG A 143 -1.31 -0.78 17.11
N TYR A 144 -2.21 -1.07 16.18
CA TYR A 144 -3.47 -1.76 16.38
C TYR A 144 -3.43 -2.65 17.63
N THR A 145 -4.43 -2.56 18.48
CA THR A 145 -4.61 -3.43 19.66
C THR A 145 -4.89 -4.89 19.30
N ASP A 146 -4.91 -5.22 18.00
CA ASP A 146 -4.71 -6.57 17.54
C ASP A 146 -3.20 -6.84 17.56
N GLU A 147 -2.73 -7.85 18.28
CA GLU A 147 -1.33 -8.25 18.22
C GLU A 147 -0.99 -8.68 16.78
N ILE A 148 -0.48 -7.74 15.98
CA ILE A 148 -0.14 -8.01 14.57
C ILE A 148 1.22 -8.69 14.51
N SER A 149 1.26 -9.90 13.94
CA SER A 149 2.48 -10.69 13.82
C SER A 149 3.46 -10.08 12.82
N ARG A 150 4.46 -9.35 13.34
CA ARG A 150 5.59 -8.85 12.54
C ARG A 150 6.38 -9.98 11.85
N PRO A 151 6.61 -11.17 12.46
CA PRO A 151 7.20 -12.31 11.76
C PRO A 151 6.40 -12.73 10.52
N VAL A 152 5.07 -12.89 10.64
CA VAL A 152 4.20 -13.24 9.52
C VAL A 152 4.23 -12.16 8.44
N ALA A 153 4.16 -10.88 8.81
CA ALA A 153 4.27 -9.78 7.85
C ALA A 153 5.60 -9.80 7.07
N LYS A 154 6.73 -10.07 7.75
CA LYS A 154 8.04 -10.24 7.10
C LYS A 154 8.05 -11.43 6.15
N PHE A 155 7.43 -12.53 6.56
CA PHE A 155 7.32 -13.72 5.73
C PHE A 155 6.48 -13.45 4.48
N ILE A 156 5.32 -12.81 4.63
CA ILE A 156 4.49 -12.40 3.49
C ILE A 156 5.29 -11.53 2.51
N ALA A 157 6.01 -10.52 3.00
CA ALA A 157 6.86 -9.67 2.16
C ALA A 157 7.98 -10.48 1.46
N LYS A 158 8.64 -11.41 2.17
CA LYS A 158 9.73 -12.24 1.62
C LYS A 158 9.30 -13.09 0.43
N TYR A 159 8.05 -13.53 0.37
CA TYR A 159 7.51 -14.39 -0.69
C TYR A 159 6.62 -13.63 -1.69
N ASP A 160 6.99 -12.39 -2.02
CA ASP A 160 6.24 -11.47 -2.92
C ASP A 160 4.74 -11.43 -2.64
N GLY A 161 4.34 -11.58 -1.37
CA GLY A 161 2.94 -11.67 -1.00
C GLY A 161 2.20 -10.37 -1.24
N VAL A 162 2.88 -9.22 -1.13
CA VAL A 162 2.33 -7.91 -1.48
C VAL A 162 1.90 -7.88 -2.95
N PHE A 163 2.74 -8.41 -3.85
CA PHE A 163 2.41 -8.51 -5.27
C PHE A 163 1.24 -9.46 -5.50
N ALA A 164 1.24 -10.64 -4.86
CA ALA A 164 0.13 -11.60 -4.98
C ALA A 164 -1.21 -11.00 -4.51
N ILE A 165 -1.23 -10.30 -3.37
CA ILE A 165 -2.40 -9.61 -2.84
C ILE A 165 -2.88 -8.53 -3.81
N PHE A 166 -1.96 -7.72 -4.34
CA PHE A 166 -2.30 -6.67 -5.29
C PHE A 166 -2.85 -7.22 -6.62
N MET A 167 -2.26 -8.29 -7.16
CA MET A 167 -2.75 -8.92 -8.39
C MET A 167 -4.14 -9.52 -8.19
N ALA A 168 -4.34 -10.29 -7.11
CA ALA A 168 -5.65 -10.83 -6.78
C ALA A 168 -6.69 -9.73 -6.56
N LEU A 169 -6.29 -8.61 -5.93
CA LEU A 169 -7.14 -7.45 -5.82
C LEU A 169 -7.58 -6.98 -7.20
N ASN A 170 -6.63 -6.73 -8.11
CA ASN A 170 -6.86 -6.21 -9.45
C ASN A 170 -7.72 -7.15 -10.33
N ASP A 171 -7.48 -8.46 -10.27
CA ASP A 171 -8.17 -9.46 -11.10
C ASP A 171 -9.64 -9.65 -10.70
N PHE A 172 -9.99 -9.38 -9.45
CA PHE A 172 -11.35 -9.59 -8.93
C PHE A 172 -12.08 -8.30 -8.52
N LEU A 173 -11.63 -7.13 -9.02
CA LEU A 173 -12.25 -5.83 -8.71
C LEU A 173 -13.69 -5.69 -9.21
N ASP A 174 -14.00 -6.25 -10.39
CA ASP A 174 -15.26 -5.99 -11.10
C ASP A 174 -16.43 -6.85 -10.61
N ASP A 175 -16.21 -7.80 -9.70
CA ASP A 175 -17.31 -8.56 -9.12
C ASP A 175 -18.12 -7.65 -8.17
N SER A 176 -19.43 -7.51 -8.37
CA SER A 176 -20.33 -6.76 -7.47
C SER A 176 -20.25 -7.19 -6.00
N ARG A 177 -19.73 -8.40 -5.70
CA ARG A 177 -19.50 -8.93 -4.34
C ARG A 177 -18.09 -8.60 -3.81
N SER A 178 -17.26 -7.91 -4.59
CA SER A 178 -15.84 -7.66 -4.33
C SER A 178 -15.56 -6.67 -3.21
N HIS A 179 -16.55 -5.89 -2.75
CA HIS A 179 -16.30 -4.78 -1.84
C HIS A 179 -15.63 -5.23 -0.52
N THR A 180 -16.18 -6.20 0.19
CA THR A 180 -15.59 -6.72 1.45
C THR A 180 -14.20 -7.33 1.23
N PHE A 181 -14.00 -8.01 0.11
CA PHE A 181 -12.71 -8.57 -0.27
C PHE A 181 -11.68 -7.46 -0.49
N ALA A 182 -12.04 -6.45 -1.28
CA ALA A 182 -11.18 -5.31 -1.58
C ALA A 182 -10.82 -4.52 -0.32
N CYS A 183 -11.77 -4.29 0.59
CA CYS A 183 -11.50 -3.67 1.89
C CYS A 183 -10.46 -4.45 2.69
N LYS A 184 -10.62 -5.78 2.81
CA LYS A 184 -9.69 -6.63 3.54
C LYS A 184 -8.31 -6.71 2.89
N ALA A 185 -8.25 -6.81 1.56
CA ALA A 185 -6.99 -6.83 0.83
C ALA A 185 -6.22 -5.50 0.99
N VAL A 186 -6.90 -4.36 0.84
CA VAL A 186 -6.28 -3.04 1.04
C VAL A 186 -5.85 -2.85 2.49
N ARG A 187 -6.66 -3.30 3.47
CA ARG A 187 -6.26 -3.31 4.89
C ARG A 187 -5.03 -4.18 5.13
N LEU A 188 -4.98 -5.38 4.56
CA LEU A 188 -3.82 -6.27 4.66
C LEU A 188 -2.54 -5.60 4.13
N LEU A 189 -2.64 -4.93 2.97
CA LEU A 189 -1.53 -4.15 2.40
C LEU A 189 -1.11 -2.97 3.30
N ASN A 190 -2.07 -2.26 3.89
CA ASN A 190 -1.81 -1.21 4.88
C ASN A 190 -1.01 -1.75 6.06
N LEU A 191 -1.49 -2.83 6.69
CA LEU A 191 -0.85 -3.42 7.88
C LEU A 191 0.58 -3.90 7.58
N ILE A 192 0.77 -4.65 6.49
CA ILE A 192 2.09 -5.21 6.16
C ILE A 192 3.06 -4.07 5.78
N SER A 193 2.63 -3.06 5.03
CA SER A 193 3.49 -1.94 4.62
C SER A 193 3.94 -1.07 5.80
N GLY A 194 3.13 -0.91 6.84
CA GLY A 194 3.52 -0.21 8.07
C GLY A 194 4.48 -1.01 8.98
N LEU A 195 4.50 -2.34 8.84
CA LEU A 195 5.33 -3.22 9.67
C LEU A 195 6.68 -3.55 9.05
N VAL A 196 6.76 -3.59 7.71
CA VAL A 196 7.92 -4.10 6.97
C VAL A 196 8.27 -3.17 5.81
N PRO A 197 9.44 -2.49 5.84
CA PRO A 197 9.86 -1.58 4.77
C PRO A 197 9.96 -2.24 3.38
N GLU A 198 10.32 -3.53 3.30
CA GLU A 198 10.35 -4.24 2.02
C GLU A 198 8.95 -4.36 1.40
N ALA A 199 7.89 -4.49 2.20
CA ALA A 199 6.53 -4.51 1.68
C ALA A 199 6.12 -3.15 1.08
N ALA A 200 6.51 -2.05 1.73
CA ALA A 200 6.35 -0.70 1.20
C ALA A 200 7.11 -0.54 -0.13
N ARG A 201 8.36 -1.04 -0.23
CA ARG A 201 9.12 -1.04 -1.49
C ARG A 201 8.44 -1.86 -2.59
N GLN A 202 7.87 -3.01 -2.25
CA GLN A 202 7.13 -3.82 -3.22
C GLN A 202 5.92 -3.06 -3.77
N LEU A 203 5.11 -2.41 -2.93
CA LEU A 203 3.98 -1.59 -3.41
C LEU A 203 4.39 -0.53 -4.45
N ILE A 204 5.57 0.08 -4.28
CA ILE A 204 6.13 1.03 -5.25
C ILE A 204 6.57 0.31 -6.53
N LYS A 205 7.36 -0.76 -6.40
CA LYS A 205 7.88 -1.55 -7.55
C LYS A 205 6.76 -2.11 -8.44
N CYS A 206 5.63 -2.49 -7.85
CA CYS A 206 4.48 -3.03 -8.58
C CYS A 206 3.62 -1.95 -9.26
N CYS A 207 4.01 -0.67 -9.17
CA CYS A 207 3.21 0.48 -9.60
C CYS A 207 1.79 0.48 -8.99
N ALA A 208 1.62 -0.11 -7.80
CA ALA A 208 0.30 -0.38 -7.21
C ALA A 208 -0.41 0.91 -6.75
N ILE A 209 0.35 1.94 -6.38
CA ILE A 209 -0.19 3.14 -5.70
C ILE A 209 -1.30 3.82 -6.49
N ARG A 210 -1.08 4.10 -7.79
CA ARG A 210 -2.10 4.73 -8.63
C ARG A 210 -3.36 3.87 -8.75
N SER A 211 -3.20 2.56 -8.93
CA SER A 211 -4.33 1.63 -9.05
C SER A 211 -5.11 1.53 -7.74
N LEU A 212 -4.42 1.49 -6.60
CA LEU A 212 -5.03 1.45 -5.27
C LEU A 212 -5.77 2.77 -4.94
N VAL A 213 -5.20 3.92 -5.29
CA VAL A 213 -5.88 5.23 -5.16
C VAL A 213 -7.16 5.24 -5.97
N LYS A 214 -7.10 4.90 -7.26
CA LYS A 214 -8.29 4.82 -8.13
C LYS A 214 -9.35 3.87 -7.56
N LEU A 215 -8.93 2.71 -7.06
CA LEU A 215 -9.83 1.74 -6.44
C LEU A 215 -10.51 2.27 -5.18
N ALA A 216 -9.77 2.98 -4.33
CA ALA A 216 -10.30 3.58 -3.12
C ALA A 216 -11.21 4.78 -3.43
N SER A 217 -10.92 5.56 -4.49
CA SER A 217 -11.76 6.67 -4.95
C SER A 217 -13.11 6.23 -5.52
N ARG A 218 -13.21 5.02 -6.09
CA ARG A 218 -14.46 4.47 -6.67
C ARG A 218 -15.53 4.12 -5.62
N GLU A 219 -15.24 4.23 -4.33
CA GLU A 219 -16.18 3.90 -3.27
C GLU A 219 -17.36 4.90 -3.25
N VAL A 220 -18.52 4.45 -3.74
CA VAL A 220 -19.78 5.18 -3.67
C VAL A 220 -20.38 5.01 -2.27
N ASP A 221 -20.78 6.13 -1.67
CA ASP A 221 -21.23 6.36 -0.28
C ASP A 221 -22.31 5.44 0.31
N ALA A 222 -22.79 4.43 -0.41
CA ALA A 222 -23.88 3.57 0.02
C ALA A 222 -23.59 2.86 1.37
N HIS A 223 -22.33 2.49 1.64
CA HIS A 223 -21.97 1.83 2.90
C HIS A 223 -21.76 2.81 4.07
N TYR A 224 -21.31 4.04 3.78
CA TYR A 224 -21.11 5.11 4.76
C TYR A 224 -22.45 5.65 5.29
N CYS A 225 -23.46 5.79 4.42
CA CYS A 225 -24.80 6.21 4.81
C CYS A 225 -25.60 5.14 5.57
N GLN A 226 -25.39 3.84 5.28
CA GLN A 226 -26.11 2.76 5.98
C GLN A 226 -25.58 2.53 7.42
N LEU A 227 -24.30 2.78 7.69
CA LEU A 227 -23.72 2.63 9.03
C LEU A 227 -24.10 3.77 10.00
N LYS A 228 -24.41 4.98 9.50
CA LYS A 228 -24.90 6.09 10.33
C LYS A 228 -26.32 5.87 10.90
N ASN A 229 -27.15 5.05 10.25
CA ASN A 229 -28.54 4.83 10.65
C ASN A 229 -28.74 3.65 11.61
N ARG A 230 -27.67 2.96 12.00
CA ARG A 230 -27.70 1.95 13.07
C ARG A 230 -26.84 2.45 14.23
N ASP A 231 -27.47 3.24 15.10
CA ASP A 231 -26.93 3.62 16.39
C ASP A 231 -26.15 2.45 17.02
N ARG A 232 -24.88 2.71 17.42
CA ARG A 232 -23.98 1.82 18.19
C ARG A 232 -22.97 0.92 17.43
N LEU A 233 -22.53 1.26 16.22
CA LEU A 233 -21.23 0.76 15.73
C LEU A 233 -20.18 1.87 15.76
N ARG A 234 -19.78 2.27 16.97
CA ARG A 234 -18.41 2.79 17.19
C ARG A 234 -17.46 1.66 16.75
N GLY A 235 -16.81 1.75 15.59
CA GLY A 235 -15.67 0.86 15.31
C GLY A 235 -15.39 0.44 13.86
N ASN A 236 -16.30 0.58 12.90
CA ASN A 236 -16.06 -0.02 11.57
C ASN A 236 -15.48 0.93 10.50
N PHE A 237 -14.99 2.12 10.87
CA PHE A 237 -14.22 2.98 9.95
C PHE A 237 -12.94 2.30 9.44
N GLU A 238 -12.43 1.36 10.24
CA GLU A 238 -11.28 0.48 9.99
C GLU A 238 -11.39 -0.35 8.69
N TYR A 239 -12.60 -0.46 8.11
CA TYR A 239 -12.85 -1.20 6.87
C TYR A 239 -12.97 -0.32 5.62
N SER A 240 -12.89 1.00 5.73
CA SER A 240 -12.93 1.87 4.55
C SER A 240 -11.66 1.67 3.70
N LYS A 241 -11.81 1.47 2.38
CA LYS A 241 -10.65 1.44 1.48
C LYS A 241 -9.94 2.79 1.48
N GLN A 242 -10.68 3.88 1.66
CA GLN A 242 -10.13 5.23 1.66
C GLN A 242 -9.20 5.46 2.85
N SER A 243 -9.67 5.14 4.05
CA SER A 243 -8.89 5.23 5.29
C SER A 243 -7.61 4.38 5.22
N ASN A 244 -7.75 3.11 4.80
CA ASN A 244 -6.59 2.23 4.64
C ASN A 244 -5.62 2.68 3.54
N MET A 245 -6.12 3.30 2.48
CA MET A 245 -5.26 3.86 1.43
C MET A 245 -4.47 5.08 1.93
N VAL A 246 -5.08 5.96 2.74
CA VAL A 246 -4.33 7.05 3.42
C VAL A 246 -3.25 6.44 4.33
N GLY A 247 -3.58 5.38 5.06
CA GLY A 247 -2.62 4.60 5.84
C GLY A 247 -1.44 4.08 5.02
N ILE A 248 -1.70 3.46 3.86
CA ILE A 248 -0.65 3.01 2.94
C ILE A 248 0.24 4.20 2.53
N LEU A 249 -0.34 5.31 2.09
CA LEU A 249 0.42 6.49 1.67
C LEU A 249 1.31 7.04 2.80
N TRP A 250 0.79 7.08 4.02
CA TRP A 250 1.56 7.43 5.21
C TRP A 250 2.71 6.44 5.45
N ASN A 251 2.45 5.14 5.44
CA ASN A 251 3.48 4.12 5.67
C ASN A 251 4.62 4.22 4.64
N LEU A 252 4.32 4.53 3.38
CA LEU A 252 5.34 4.70 2.34
C LEU A 252 6.31 5.85 2.67
N VAL A 253 5.81 6.97 3.17
CA VAL A 253 6.64 8.14 3.48
C VAL A 253 7.33 8.03 4.85
N ASP A 254 6.69 7.35 5.80
CA ASP A 254 7.23 7.15 7.15
C ASP A 254 8.34 6.08 7.18
N THR A 255 8.18 5.00 6.42
CA THR A 255 9.11 3.85 6.46
C THR A 255 10.24 3.94 5.43
N LEU A 256 10.10 4.74 4.38
CA LEU A 256 11.08 4.85 3.30
C LEU A 256 11.70 6.25 3.26
N SER A 257 12.95 6.31 2.79
CA SER A 257 13.59 7.60 2.55
C SER A 257 12.92 8.36 1.41
N TRP A 258 12.97 9.70 1.47
CA TRP A 258 12.42 10.58 0.44
C TRP A 258 12.87 10.20 -0.98
N LYS A 259 14.14 9.83 -1.15
CA LYS A 259 14.71 9.40 -2.43
C LYS A 259 13.92 8.24 -3.08
N VAL A 260 13.34 7.37 -2.27
CA VAL A 260 12.59 6.19 -2.70
C VAL A 260 11.10 6.48 -2.87
N CYS A 261 10.49 7.21 -1.92
CA CYS A 261 9.03 7.41 -1.91
C CYS A 261 8.56 8.65 -2.69
N LYS A 262 9.44 9.59 -3.07
CA LYS A 262 9.06 10.84 -3.76
C LYS A 262 8.17 10.65 -4.99
N GLU A 263 8.37 9.58 -5.75
CA GLU A 263 7.60 9.29 -6.98
C GLU A 263 6.15 8.91 -6.69
N THR A 264 5.86 8.51 -5.44
CA THR A 264 4.50 8.23 -4.97
C THR A 264 3.78 9.48 -4.49
N VAL A 265 4.50 10.57 -4.19
CA VAL A 265 3.90 11.84 -3.76
C VAL A 265 3.58 12.67 -4.99
N THR A 266 2.37 12.46 -5.49
CA THR A 266 1.83 13.12 -6.70
C THR A 266 0.66 14.02 -6.33
N GLU A 267 0.23 14.87 -7.27
CA GLU A 267 -1.00 15.64 -7.07
C GLU A 267 -2.22 14.73 -6.79
N GLU A 268 -2.33 13.61 -7.51
CA GLU A 268 -3.40 12.62 -7.34
C GLU A 268 -3.43 12.06 -5.90
N THR A 269 -2.28 11.74 -5.30
CA THR A 269 -2.22 11.22 -3.93
C THR A 269 -2.46 12.32 -2.88
N LEU A 270 -2.01 13.55 -3.13
CA LEU A 270 -2.28 14.68 -2.24
C LEU A 270 -3.77 15.02 -2.22
N ASP A 271 -4.40 15.09 -3.40
CA ASP A 271 -5.84 15.33 -3.53
C ASP A 271 -6.65 14.23 -2.86
N PHE A 272 -6.21 12.98 -3.00
CA PHE A 272 -6.83 11.85 -2.34
C PHE A 272 -6.81 12.00 -0.80
N VAL A 273 -5.64 12.29 -0.22
CA VAL A 273 -5.49 12.47 1.24
C VAL A 273 -6.33 13.65 1.73
N ILE A 274 -6.23 14.81 1.06
CA ILE A 274 -7.01 16.01 1.39
C ILE A 274 -8.51 15.73 1.33
N SER A 275 -8.97 15.02 0.29
CA SER A 275 -10.38 14.63 0.15
C SER A 275 -10.82 13.68 1.27
N ALA A 276 -9.98 12.71 1.65
CA ALA A 276 -10.29 11.76 2.71
C ALA A 276 -10.42 12.46 4.08
N ILE A 277 -9.48 13.36 4.41
CA ILE A 277 -9.52 14.18 5.63
C ILE A 277 -10.83 14.99 5.70
N LYS A 278 -11.22 15.65 4.61
CA LYS A 278 -12.47 16.42 4.53
C LYS A 278 -13.72 15.55 4.68
N LYS A 279 -13.68 14.34 4.08
CA LYS A 279 -14.83 13.43 4.04
C LYS A 279 -15.06 12.73 5.39
N TYR A 280 -13.99 12.47 6.13
CA TYR A 280 -14.02 11.72 7.39
C TYR A 280 -13.49 12.58 8.57
N PRO A 281 -14.16 13.70 8.90
CA PRO A 281 -13.69 14.61 9.96
C PRO A 281 -13.78 13.99 11.36
N GLU A 282 -14.50 12.89 11.55
CA GLU A 282 -14.66 12.21 12.84
C GLU A 282 -13.79 10.96 13.00
N ASP A 283 -13.13 10.50 11.92
CA ASP A 283 -12.29 9.30 11.95
C ASP A 283 -10.87 9.66 12.42
N GLU A 284 -10.58 9.38 13.69
CA GLU A 284 -9.29 9.69 14.33
C GLU A 284 -8.10 9.16 13.51
N TYR A 285 -8.18 7.93 13.01
CA TYR A 285 -7.07 7.33 12.26
C TYR A 285 -6.82 8.08 10.96
N THR A 286 -7.86 8.29 10.13
CA THR A 286 -7.73 9.04 8.86
C THR A 286 -7.18 10.44 9.10
N GLN A 287 -7.62 11.12 10.15
CA GLN A 287 -7.11 12.44 10.52
C GLN A 287 -5.63 12.38 10.91
N GLU A 288 -5.25 11.48 11.82
CA GLU A 288 -3.87 11.33 12.28
C GLU A 288 -2.91 11.02 11.13
N VAL A 289 -3.16 9.94 10.38
CA VAL A 289 -2.26 9.52 9.30
C VAL A 289 -2.27 10.48 8.12
N GLY A 290 -3.43 11.07 7.81
CA GLY A 290 -3.55 12.07 6.75
C GLY A 290 -2.77 13.35 7.07
N ILE A 291 -2.90 13.88 8.29
CA ILE A 291 -2.14 15.06 8.73
C ILE A 291 -0.64 14.75 8.77
N ASN A 292 -0.23 13.60 9.30
CA ASN A 292 1.16 13.17 9.30
C ASN A 292 1.75 13.11 7.88
N TYR A 293 1.00 12.57 6.91
CA TYR A 293 1.40 12.58 5.51
C TYR A 293 1.64 14.00 4.98
N LEU A 294 0.71 14.93 5.25
CA LEU A 294 0.86 16.33 4.82
C LEU A 294 2.01 17.06 5.53
N ILE A 295 2.28 16.76 6.80
CA ILE A 295 3.46 17.28 7.52
C ILE A 295 4.74 16.80 6.86
N TYR A 296 4.82 15.49 6.56
CA TYR A 296 6.01 14.92 5.92
C TYR A 296 6.29 15.61 4.60
N VAL A 297 5.28 15.74 3.73
CA VAL A 297 5.44 16.42 2.43
C VAL A 297 5.92 17.86 2.61
N GLY A 298 5.34 18.60 3.58
CA GLY A 298 5.79 19.95 3.91
C GLY A 298 7.25 20.03 4.38
N LYS A 299 7.74 19.02 5.10
CA LYS A 299 9.13 18.94 5.60
C LYS A 299 10.15 18.55 4.53
N THR A 300 9.73 18.01 3.38
CA THR A 300 10.68 17.64 2.31
C THR A 300 11.40 18.83 1.70
N GLY A 301 10.82 20.04 1.81
CA GLY A 301 11.35 21.25 1.21
C GLY A 301 11.17 21.32 -0.31
N ASP A 302 10.39 20.41 -0.90
CA ASP A 302 10.02 20.48 -2.32
C ASP A 302 9.05 21.64 -2.54
N SER A 303 9.57 22.74 -3.11
CA SER A 303 8.83 23.99 -3.26
C SER A 303 7.58 23.86 -4.13
N ALA A 304 7.55 22.92 -5.09
CA ALA A 304 6.38 22.70 -5.93
C ALA A 304 5.25 22.02 -5.16
N LEU A 305 5.58 20.98 -4.38
CA LEU A 305 4.61 20.25 -3.56
C LEU A 305 4.09 21.13 -2.42
N VAL A 306 4.98 21.89 -1.77
CA VAL A 306 4.60 22.82 -0.70
C VAL A 306 3.67 23.92 -1.23
N LYS A 307 3.99 24.52 -2.38
CA LYS A 307 3.11 25.51 -3.04
C LYS A 307 1.74 24.91 -3.37
N MET A 308 1.70 23.68 -3.87
CA MET A 308 0.45 22.97 -4.15
C MET A 308 -0.40 22.79 -2.89
N LEU A 309 0.22 22.46 -1.75
CA LEU A 309 -0.49 22.34 -0.47
C LEU A 309 -1.05 23.69 0.02
N GLN A 310 -0.30 24.78 -0.16
CA GLN A 310 -0.77 26.14 0.13
C GLN A 310 -1.97 26.52 -0.75
N GLU A 311 -1.91 26.27 -2.06
CA GLU A 311 -3.00 26.53 -3.01
C GLU A 311 -4.27 25.74 -2.67
N LYS A 312 -4.10 24.50 -2.18
CA LYS A 312 -5.20 23.62 -1.72
C LYS A 312 -5.71 23.97 -0.31
N LYS A 313 -5.16 25.02 0.33
CA LYS A 313 -5.58 25.57 1.63
C LYS A 313 -5.61 24.55 2.77
N VAL A 314 -4.61 23.67 2.85
CA VAL A 314 -4.58 22.58 3.84
C VAL A 314 -4.56 23.05 5.30
N CYS A 315 -4.10 24.28 5.58
CA CYS A 315 -4.11 24.85 6.93
C CYS A 315 -5.51 24.87 7.56
N HIS A 316 -6.56 25.07 6.76
CA HIS A 316 -7.93 25.04 7.26
C HIS A 316 -8.30 23.67 7.85
N LEU A 317 -7.80 22.59 7.24
CA LEU A 317 -8.06 21.22 7.69
C LEU A 317 -7.42 20.95 9.06
N PHE A 318 -6.24 21.50 9.32
CA PHE A 318 -5.58 21.35 10.61
C PHE A 318 -6.34 22.08 11.73
N VAL A 319 -6.89 23.26 11.42
CA VAL A 319 -7.74 24.00 12.37
C VAL A 319 -9.02 23.22 12.67
N GLU A 320 -9.68 22.67 11.65
CA GLU A 320 -10.89 21.85 11.82
C GLU A 320 -10.61 20.58 12.63
N ALA A 321 -9.53 19.86 12.31
CA ALA A 321 -9.12 18.68 13.07
C ALA A 321 -8.80 19.02 14.53
N LEU A 322 -8.13 20.17 14.77
CA LEU A 322 -7.81 20.62 16.13
C LEU A 322 -9.07 20.91 16.94
N ASP A 323 -10.06 21.59 16.36
CA ASP A 323 -11.31 21.90 17.04
C ASP A 323 -12.12 20.63 17.33
N GLN A 324 -12.23 19.75 16.33
CA GLN A 324 -12.98 18.51 16.42
C GLN A 324 -12.41 17.52 17.44
N PHE A 325 -11.07 17.42 17.55
CA PHE A 325 -10.38 16.46 18.42
C PHE A 325 -9.77 17.09 19.68
N ARG A 326 -9.98 18.38 19.93
CA ARG A 326 -9.38 19.15 21.05
C ARG A 326 -9.40 18.42 22.39
N ASN A 327 -10.52 17.77 22.69
CA ASN A 327 -10.79 17.03 23.93
C ASN A 327 -11.04 15.53 23.69
N LYS A 328 -10.82 15.02 22.47
CA LYS A 328 -11.13 13.63 22.08
C LYS A 328 -9.88 12.80 21.82
N SER A 329 -8.86 13.39 21.19
CA SER A 329 -7.59 12.70 20.88
C SER A 329 -6.41 13.65 21.06
N VAL A 330 -5.52 13.28 21.97
CA VAL A 330 -4.26 14.01 22.18
C VAL A 330 -3.37 13.92 20.93
N ARG A 331 -3.36 12.77 20.25
CA ARG A 331 -2.52 12.51 19.08
C ARG A 331 -2.89 13.39 17.90
N VAL A 332 -4.17 13.38 17.49
CA VAL A 332 -4.64 14.22 16.38
C VAL A 332 -4.44 15.71 16.71
N LYS A 333 -4.68 16.11 17.96
CA LYS A 333 -4.43 17.47 18.42
C LYS A 333 -2.96 17.88 18.25
N GLU A 334 -2.02 17.07 18.73
CA GLU A 334 -0.58 17.35 18.63
C GLU A 334 -0.13 17.43 17.17
N LYS A 335 -0.60 16.52 16.32
CA LYS A 335 -0.28 16.54 14.89
C LYS A 335 -0.88 17.73 14.16
N ALA A 336 -2.12 18.10 14.45
CA ALA A 336 -2.71 19.32 13.91
C ALA A 336 -1.92 20.57 14.32
N GLN A 337 -1.47 20.65 15.58
CA GLN A 337 -0.65 21.76 16.07
C GLN A 337 0.73 21.79 15.40
N GLU A 338 1.39 20.65 15.26
CA GLU A 338 2.66 20.51 14.54
C GLU A 338 2.52 20.98 13.09
N ALA A 339 1.46 20.56 12.40
CA ALA A 339 1.17 20.99 11.04
C ALA A 339 0.96 22.51 10.95
N MET A 340 0.11 23.09 11.81
CA MET A 340 -0.10 24.54 11.81
C MET A 340 1.18 25.32 12.04
N ALA A 341 2.05 24.88 12.94
CA ALA A 341 3.34 25.53 13.18
C ALA A 341 4.24 25.46 11.95
N LEU A 342 4.34 24.30 11.30
CA LEU A 342 5.12 24.12 10.07
C LEU A 342 4.65 25.08 8.97
N TYR A 343 3.35 25.12 8.70
CA TYR A 343 2.77 25.93 7.62
C TYR A 343 2.55 27.40 7.98
N ALA A 344 2.80 27.81 9.22
CA ALA A 344 2.84 29.23 9.58
C ALA A 344 4.17 29.90 9.15
N HIS A 345 5.21 29.11 8.93
CA HIS A 345 6.56 29.57 8.57
C HIS A 345 6.89 29.38 7.07
N ILE A 346 5.98 28.75 6.33
CA ILE A 346 6.05 28.50 4.89
C ILE A 346 5.02 29.39 4.21
#